data_AF-A0A443RZL2-F1
#
_entry.id   AF-A0A443RZL2-F1
#
_cell.length_a   1.000
_cell.length_b   1.000
_cell.length_c   1.000
_cell.angle_alpha   90.00
_cell.angle_beta   90.00
_cell.angle_gamma   90.00
#
_symmetry.space_group_name_H-M   'P 1'
#
loop_
_entity.id
_entity.type
_entity.pdbx_description
1 polymer ?
#
loop_
_entity_poly.entity_id
_entity_poly.type
_entity_poly.pdbx_seq_one_letter_code
_entity_poly.pdbx_strand_id
1 'polypeptide(L)'
;INKPEKYTFFGLKFQQIISIMMANMVNICICDGEGGEVKEAPSCTAKPNGSYCYPGDPNKRILCLLGILLVTSCPPDQEFNCKSKMCGNIGNPNNCKGDQMTPCL
;
A
#
# COMPACT_ATOMS: atom_id res chain seq x y z
N ILE A 1 -14.54 5.88 31.98
CA ILE A 1 -13.15 5.83 31.47
C ILE A 1 -12.99 4.45 30.86
N ASN A 2 -13.00 4.41 29.53
CA ASN A 2 -13.16 3.19 28.74
C ASN A 2 -11.96 2.26 28.89
N LYS A 3 -12.25 1.03 29.31
CA LYS A 3 -11.33 -0.10 29.37
C LYS A 3 -11.58 -0.93 28.11
N PRO A 4 -10.60 -1.25 27.25
CA PRO A 4 -10.86 -2.13 26.12
C PRO A 4 -10.99 -3.56 26.66
N GLU A 5 -12.23 -4.04 26.72
CA GLU A 5 -12.55 -5.42 27.05
C GLU A 5 -12.19 -6.35 25.89
N LYS A 6 -11.71 -7.53 26.27
CA LYS A 6 -11.25 -8.60 25.39
C LYS A 6 -12.44 -9.18 24.64
N TYR A 7 -12.33 -9.34 23.31
CA TYR A 7 -13.34 -10.08 22.55
C TYR A 7 -12.69 -11.25 21.83
N THR A 8 -12.94 -12.44 22.38
CA THR A 8 -12.61 -13.75 21.79
C THR A 8 -13.90 -14.55 21.67
N PHE A 9 -14.16 -15.05 20.46
CA PHE A 9 -14.98 -16.23 20.08
C PHE A 9 -16.42 -16.36 20.61
N PHE A 10 -17.38 -16.56 19.71
CA PHE A 10 -18.13 -17.82 19.53
C PHE A 10 -19.34 -17.54 18.61
N GLY A 11 -19.43 -18.26 17.49
CA GLY A 11 -20.66 -18.31 16.71
C GLY A 11 -21.70 -19.14 17.45
N LEU A 12 -22.91 -18.60 17.61
CA LEU A 12 -24.20 -19.22 17.22
C LEU A 12 -25.39 -18.53 17.91
N LYS A 13 -26.33 -18.07 17.06
CA LYS A 13 -27.77 -17.91 17.29
C LYS A 13 -28.22 -16.85 18.32
N PHE A 14 -28.18 -15.57 17.95
CA PHE A 14 -29.28 -14.64 18.22
C PHE A 14 -29.32 -13.56 17.11
N GLN A 15 -30.00 -13.90 16.03
CA GLN A 15 -30.52 -12.87 15.14
C GLN A 15 -31.48 -12.00 15.95
N GLN A 16 -31.34 -10.66 15.90
CA GLN A 16 -32.40 -9.81 15.36
C GLN A 16 -32.16 -8.28 15.36
N ILE A 17 -31.12 -7.69 15.97
CA ILE A 17 -31.18 -6.20 16.19
C ILE A 17 -29.93 -5.38 15.82
N ILE A 18 -28.88 -5.92 15.17
CA ILE A 18 -27.72 -5.06 14.81
C ILE A 18 -27.33 -5.22 13.34
N SER A 19 -28.30 -4.94 12.47
CA SER A 19 -28.14 -4.91 11.01
C SER A 19 -27.67 -3.56 10.45
N ILE A 20 -27.28 -2.56 11.27
CA ILE A 20 -27.15 -1.17 10.75
C ILE A 20 -25.76 -0.55 10.90
N MET A 21 -24.75 -1.28 11.38
CA MET A 21 -23.36 -0.76 11.39
C MET A 21 -22.36 -1.74 10.76
N MET A 22 -22.83 -2.53 9.79
CA MET A 22 -22.02 -3.42 8.95
C MET A 22 -21.51 -2.71 7.67
N ALA A 23 -21.44 -1.38 7.63
CA ALA A 23 -20.99 -0.63 6.47
C ALA A 23 -19.78 0.25 6.82
N ASN A 24 -18.67 -0.38 7.23
CA ASN A 24 -17.30 0.11 7.04
C ASN A 24 -16.24 -0.97 7.35
N MET A 25 -16.63 -2.25 7.29
CA MET A 25 -15.70 -3.35 7.41
C MET A 25 -15.11 -3.66 6.03
N VAL A 26 -13.97 -3.06 5.65
CA VAL A 26 -12.82 -3.73 4.99
C VAL A 26 -11.62 -2.77 4.98
N ASN A 27 -10.71 -2.89 5.97
CA ASN A 27 -9.27 -3.06 5.71
C ASN A 27 -8.55 -3.46 7.02
N ILE A 28 -8.89 -4.62 7.57
CA ILE A 28 -8.11 -5.23 8.65
C ILE A 28 -6.98 -6.03 7.98
N CYS A 29 -5.76 -5.50 8.04
CA CYS A 29 -4.53 -6.27 7.92
C CYS A 29 -3.97 -6.37 9.36
N ILE A 30 -3.92 -7.56 9.94
CA ILE A 30 -3.22 -7.79 11.21
C ILE A 30 -1.75 -8.04 10.89
N CYS A 31 -0.84 -7.29 11.52
CA CYS A 31 0.59 -7.58 11.55
C CYS A 31 1.00 -7.79 13.02
N ASP A 32 1.44 -8.99 13.38
CA ASP A 32 1.92 -9.34 14.73
C ASP A 32 3.38 -8.91 14.96
N GLY A 33 3.62 -7.67 15.39
CA GLY A 33 4.98 -7.22 15.76
C GLY A 33 5.03 -5.98 16.66
N GLU A 34 5.87 -6.02 17.69
CA GLU A 34 6.22 -4.87 18.54
C GLU A 34 6.82 -3.73 17.70
N GLY A 35 6.19 -2.56 17.73
CA GLY A 35 6.80 -1.30 17.28
C GLY A 35 7.05 -1.18 15.77
N GLY A 36 6.02 -1.37 14.94
CA GLY A 36 6.07 -1.03 13.51
C GLY A 36 5.53 0.37 13.24
N GLU A 37 6.31 1.23 12.59
CA GLU A 37 5.78 2.42 11.89
C GLU A 37 4.68 1.95 10.93
N VAL A 38 3.49 2.55 10.99
CA VAL A 38 2.39 2.24 10.06
C VAL A 38 2.83 2.73 8.67
N LYS A 39 3.55 1.89 7.92
CA LYS A 39 3.80 2.10 6.50
C LYS A 39 2.45 1.93 5.81
N GLU A 40 1.74 3.04 5.63
CA GLU A 40 0.49 3.09 4.88
C GLU A 40 0.72 2.42 3.52
N ALA A 41 -0.18 1.50 3.16
CA ALA A 41 -0.09 0.85 1.86
C ALA A 41 -0.14 1.92 0.77
N PRO A 42 0.69 1.81 -0.30
CA PRO A 42 0.65 2.80 -1.36
C PRO A 42 -0.76 2.89 -1.94
N SER A 43 -1.24 4.12 -2.16
CA SER A 43 -2.58 4.41 -2.69
C SER A 43 -2.51 5.52 -3.74
N CYS A 44 -3.34 5.42 -4.77
CA CYS A 44 -3.49 6.45 -5.80
C CYS A 44 -4.67 7.40 -5.53
N THR A 45 -5.39 7.23 -4.42
CA THR A 45 -6.46 8.15 -4.02
C THR A 45 -5.89 9.56 -3.86
N ALA A 46 -6.53 10.55 -4.51
CA ALA A 46 -6.08 11.95 -4.55
C ALA A 46 -4.66 12.18 -5.14
N LYS A 47 -4.06 11.19 -5.81
CA LYS A 47 -2.81 11.36 -6.55
C LYS A 47 -3.09 11.60 -8.04
N PRO A 48 -2.34 12.49 -8.71
CA PRO A 48 -2.48 12.68 -10.15
C PRO A 48 -2.05 11.43 -10.92
N ASN A 49 -2.56 11.30 -12.15
CA ASN A 49 -2.15 10.23 -13.04
C ASN A 49 -0.65 10.31 -13.31
N GLY A 50 0.05 9.18 -13.24
CA GLY A 50 1.49 9.18 -13.43
C GLY A 50 2.19 7.95 -12.86
N SER A 51 3.51 7.91 -13.06
CA SER A 51 4.38 6.89 -12.48
C SER A 51 4.95 7.38 -11.15
N TYR A 52 5.05 6.47 -10.19
CA TYR A 52 5.56 6.69 -8.85
C TYR A 52 6.53 5.58 -8.49
N CYS A 53 7.51 5.91 -7.66
CA CYS A 53 8.40 4.93 -7.06
C CYS A 53 7.66 4.05 -6.07
N TYR A 54 7.96 2.75 -6.09
CA TYR A 54 7.45 1.85 -5.07
C TYR A 54 8.27 2.01 -3.78
N PRO A 55 7.61 2.16 -2.62
CA PRO A 55 8.31 2.33 -1.35
C PRO A 55 9.10 1.07 -0.97
N GLY A 56 10.42 1.22 -0.82
CA GLY A 56 11.30 0.14 -0.35
C GLY A 56 11.64 -0.95 -1.38
N ASP A 57 11.16 -0.85 -2.62
CA ASP A 57 11.51 -1.79 -3.69
C ASP A 57 11.81 -1.04 -5.01
N PRO A 58 13.08 -0.85 -5.37
CA PRO A 58 13.47 -0.10 -6.57
C PRO A 58 13.21 -0.89 -7.87
N ASN A 59 12.93 -2.19 -7.79
CA ASN A 59 12.54 -3.01 -8.94
C ASN A 59 11.05 -2.81 -9.29
N LYS A 60 10.24 -2.30 -8.36
CA LYS A 60 8.81 -2.05 -8.58
C LYS A 60 8.53 -0.59 -8.84
N ARG A 61 7.49 -0.34 -9.63
CA ARG A 61 6.88 0.98 -9.80
C ARG A 61 5.39 0.91 -9.59
N ILE A 62 4.81 2.06 -9.29
CA ILE A 62 3.37 2.25 -9.22
C ILE A 62 2.94 3.15 -10.37
N LEU A 63 1.91 2.75 -11.10
CA LEU A 63 1.22 3.57 -12.08
C LEU A 63 -0.15 3.93 -11.51
N CYS A 64 -0.40 5.23 -11.34
CA CYS A 64 -1.72 5.73 -10.96
C CYS A 64 -2.49 6.15 -12.21
N LEU A 65 -3.70 5.61 -12.38
CA LEU A 65 -4.63 5.95 -13.45
C LEU A 65 -6.03 6.11 -12.87
N LEU A 66 -6.56 7.33 -12.87
CA LEU A 66 -7.90 7.66 -12.37
C LEU A 66 -8.15 7.16 -10.93
N GLY A 67 -7.13 7.29 -10.07
CA GLY A 67 -7.17 6.81 -8.68
C GLY A 67 -6.95 5.30 -8.51
N ILE A 68 -6.81 4.55 -9.62
CA ILE A 68 -6.47 3.12 -9.60
C ILE A 68 -4.96 2.95 -9.50
N LEU A 69 -4.51 2.08 -8.61
CA LEU A 69 -3.12 1.72 -8.41
C LEU A 69 -2.77 0.44 -9.19
N LEU A 70 -1.75 0.53 -10.03
CA LEU A 70 -1.17 -0.61 -10.72
C LEU A 70 0.32 -0.75 -10.36
N VAL A 71 0.67 -1.84 -9.68
CA VAL A 71 2.08 -2.17 -9.43
C VAL A 71 2.64 -2.96 -10.60
N THR A 72 3.83 -2.57 -11.06
CA THR A 72 4.55 -3.30 -12.10
C THR A 72 6.01 -3.46 -11.69
N SER A 73 6.51 -4.69 -11.79
CA SER A 73 7.92 -5.01 -11.56
C SER A 73 8.73 -4.88 -12.84
N CYS A 74 10.00 -4.51 -12.70
CA CYS A 74 10.99 -4.61 -13.73
C CYS A 74 11.50 -6.07 -13.85
N PRO A 75 12.11 -6.44 -14.99
CA PRO A 75 12.85 -7.68 -15.10
C PRO A 75 13.88 -7.86 -13.97
N PRO A 76 14.34 -9.10 -13.71
CA PRO A 76 15.47 -9.34 -12.82
C PRO A 76 16.68 -8.48 -13.19
N ASP A 77 17.45 -8.08 -12.18
CA ASP A 77 18.67 -7.27 -12.31
C ASP A 77 18.45 -5.86 -12.92
N GLN A 78 17.21 -5.36 -12.85
CA GLN A 78 16.86 -4.01 -13.29
C GLN A 78 16.08 -3.26 -12.21
N GLU A 79 16.23 -1.94 -12.24
CA GLU A 79 15.50 -1.01 -11.38
C GLU A 79 14.70 -0.03 -12.24
N PHE A 80 13.61 0.49 -11.70
CA PHE A 80 12.80 1.47 -12.40
C PHE A 80 13.48 2.84 -12.38
N ASN A 81 13.79 3.36 -13.57
CA ASN A 81 14.33 4.69 -13.77
C ASN A 81 13.18 5.70 -13.84
N CYS A 82 13.12 6.58 -12.86
CA CYS A 82 12.05 7.54 -12.68
C CYS A 82 12.09 8.65 -13.76
N LYS A 83 13.28 9.01 -14.25
CA LYS A 83 13.49 10.03 -15.28
C LYS A 83 13.11 9.54 -16.68
N SER A 84 13.51 8.32 -17.06
CA SER A 84 13.17 7.73 -18.36
C SER A 84 11.83 6.99 -18.36
N LYS A 85 11.23 6.76 -17.18
CA LYS A 85 10.01 5.96 -16.97
C LYS A 85 10.14 4.54 -17.53
N MET A 86 11.34 3.97 -17.47
CA MET A 86 11.68 2.64 -17.99
C MET A 86 12.57 1.86 -17.02
N CYS A 87 12.60 0.54 -17.14
CA CYS A 87 13.55 -0.28 -16.41
C CYS A 87 14.96 -0.11 -17.00
N GLY A 88 15.97 -0.06 -16.13
CA GLY A 88 17.35 0.10 -16.55
C GLY A 88 18.32 -0.55 -15.57
N ASN A 89 19.61 -0.29 -15.79
CA ASN A 89 20.68 -0.83 -14.95
C ASN A 89 20.53 -0.39 -13.49
N ILE A 90 20.81 -1.31 -12.57
CA ILE A 90 20.88 -1.05 -11.13
C ILE A 90 21.88 0.08 -10.83
N GLY A 91 21.58 0.90 -9.83
CA GLY A 91 22.50 1.92 -9.32
C GLY A 91 22.53 3.23 -10.13
N ASN A 92 21.70 3.36 -11.17
CA ASN A 92 21.54 4.65 -11.84
C ASN A 92 21.01 5.71 -10.84
N PRO A 93 21.54 6.95 -10.85
CA PRO A 93 21.11 7.99 -9.92
C PRO A 93 19.65 8.40 -10.09
N ASN A 94 19.03 8.13 -11.25
CA ASN A 94 17.63 8.43 -11.51
C ASN A 94 16.69 7.25 -11.21
N ASN A 95 17.20 6.12 -10.71
CA ASN A 95 16.35 5.03 -10.28
C ASN A 95 15.57 5.40 -9.02
N CYS A 96 14.42 4.77 -8.85
CA CYS A 96 13.63 4.91 -7.64
C CYS A 96 14.43 4.48 -6.41
N LYS A 97 14.41 5.32 -5.38
CA LYS A 97 15.13 5.11 -4.12
C LYS A 97 14.29 5.59 -2.95
N GLY A 98 14.44 4.92 -1.81
CA GLY A 98 13.82 5.31 -0.54
C GLY A 98 12.53 4.54 -0.22
N ASP A 99 11.97 4.89 0.92
CA ASP A 99 10.85 4.19 1.55
C ASP A 99 9.47 4.80 1.24
N GLN A 100 9.40 5.76 0.33
CA GLN A 100 8.21 6.58 0.10
C GLN A 100 7.74 6.47 -1.35
N MET A 101 6.42 6.61 -1.53
CA MET A 101 5.78 6.65 -2.85
C MET A 101 5.96 8.03 -3.49
N THR A 102 7.12 8.26 -4.11
CA THR A 102 7.50 9.55 -4.71
C THR A 102 7.07 9.62 -6.18
N PRO A 103 6.45 10.73 -6.64
CA PRO A 103 6.10 10.91 -8.06
C PRO A 103 7.33 11.05 -8.96
N CYS A 104 7.25 10.48 -10.16
CA CYS A 104 8.24 10.67 -11.22
C CYS A 104 7.84 11.84 -12.12
N LEU A 105 8.49 12.99 -11.91
CA LEU A 105 8.32 14.23 -12.68
C LEU A 105 9.19 14.22 -13.94
#